data_AF-A0A8S2NWP2-F1
#
_entry.id   AF-A0A8S2NWP2-F1
#
_cell.length_a   1.000
_cell.length_b   1.000
_cell.length_c   1.000
_cell.angle_alpha   90.00
_cell.angle_beta   90.00
_cell.angle_gamma   90.00
#
_symmetry.space_group_name_H-M   'P 1'
#
loop_
_entity.id
_entity.type
_entity.pdbx_description
1 polymer ?
#
loop_
_entity_poly.entity_id
_entity_poly.type
_entity_poly.pdbx_seq_one_letter_code
_entity_poly.pdbx_strand_id
1 'polypeptide(L)'
;MNCIHELFFEQALLHPQKIAIVLNQQSLTYNEVLHCVKLLADYLIQNHNVKVGDIICQYLERSIEMVLGILAIISCGCSYCPLSIDDPAPRTHSLIEETKAECVLVHSLTKMKLNDLRHVSLVNCEQIIVAKYITKVPRTWPAWTVKVTDENIAYVIFTSGSTGQPKAVQIRHRNFVSFINAVHHEDIMNKNDVVVQTASCIWDPHVQEILGSMLFGCELVMLQQHGNRNVDYLMSVIYKNQATFLTVVPSLLIMFAEYFQIADKLDYMKTIRVLRCGGAGVFPGYFNNESNEKCLLQLPDISDDKCYVTGDLGKIDSNGELYFVGRVDFQIKLRGQRIEIGEIERIILNVSSNVTNCVVIKYQQQPEDQEHLIAYVQSSSSSSNNEMIIIEELKHYCQQYLPLYMIPTWFIVLEQLPLNTNGKVNRKQLPKPDFSHLTQQQANDHHVDEPNGEMEIEIHALWCRLLSIDTLSMKSNFFSMGGNSLLLMKLYNYYLSTFSLNQQIINIAMLFKQSTIVEHVQLLKNALLKTVNDTFVVQQQQWKPLNITQGKL
;
A
#
# COMPACT_ATOMS: atom_id res chain seq x y z
N MET A 1 1.05 -1.91 32.26
CA MET A 1 1.68 -2.72 31.19
C MET A 1 2.82 -1.88 30.60
N ASN A 2 3.92 -2.47 30.10
CA ASN A 2 5.00 -1.66 29.51
C ASN A 2 4.53 -1.02 28.20
N CYS A 3 4.99 0.20 27.92
CA CYS A 3 4.75 0.89 26.66
C CYS A 3 5.63 0.32 25.54
N ILE A 4 5.23 0.58 24.29
CA ILE A 4 5.92 0.11 23.06
C ILE A 4 7.40 0.52 23.06
N HIS A 5 7.70 1.78 23.36
CA HIS A 5 9.07 2.30 23.34
C HIS A 5 9.94 1.76 24.49
N GLU A 6 9.32 1.33 25.60
CA GLU A 6 10.01 0.67 26.72
C GLU A 6 10.39 -0.77 26.33
N LEU A 7 9.46 -1.51 25.72
CA LEU A 7 9.72 -2.86 25.22
C LEU A 7 10.79 -2.87 24.11
N PHE A 8 10.75 -1.91 23.18
CA PHE A 8 11.83 -1.73 22.20
C PHE A 8 13.18 -1.42 22.87
N PHE A 9 13.18 -0.54 23.89
CA PHE A 9 14.39 -0.20 24.62
C PHE A 9 15.02 -1.42 25.30
N GLU A 10 14.20 -2.28 25.92
CA GLU A 10 14.65 -3.55 26.50
C GLU A 10 15.31 -4.45 25.44
N GLN A 11 14.67 -4.65 24.28
CA GLN A 11 15.26 -5.43 23.18
C GLN A 11 16.58 -4.83 22.68
N ALA A 12 16.67 -3.51 22.60
CA ALA A 12 17.88 -2.83 22.16
C ALA A 12 19.06 -3.02 23.14
N LEU A 13 18.78 -3.12 24.44
CA LEU A 13 19.78 -3.44 25.46
C LEU A 13 20.16 -4.92 25.47
N LEU A 14 19.22 -5.83 25.19
CA LEU A 14 19.45 -7.27 25.13
C LEU A 14 20.25 -7.69 23.88
N HIS A 15 20.02 -7.01 22.75
CA HIS A 15 20.55 -7.39 21.44
C HIS A 15 21.31 -6.26 20.71
N PRO A 16 22.22 -5.52 21.37
CA PRO A 16 22.73 -4.25 20.85
C PRO A 16 23.49 -4.37 19.52
N GLN A 17 24.18 -5.50 19.29
CA GLN A 17 24.97 -5.75 18.08
C GLN A 17 24.20 -6.48 16.97
N LYS A 18 22.96 -6.88 17.25
CA LYS A 18 22.15 -7.59 16.27
C LYS A 18 21.57 -6.60 15.27
N ILE A 19 21.50 -7.00 14.00
CA ILE A 19 20.82 -6.25 12.96
C ILE A 19 19.32 -6.16 13.30
N ALA A 20 18.80 -4.94 13.33
CA ALA A 20 17.41 -4.64 13.60
C ALA A 20 16.65 -4.32 12.31
N ILE A 21 17.23 -3.48 11.44
CA ILE A 21 16.55 -2.99 10.23
C ILE A 21 17.50 -3.15 9.04
N VAL A 22 16.98 -3.67 7.93
CA VAL A 22 17.68 -3.79 6.64
C VAL A 22 16.84 -3.13 5.55
N LEU A 23 17.48 -2.32 4.72
CA LEU A 23 16.92 -1.81 3.47
C LEU A 23 18.01 -1.79 2.40
N ASN A 24 17.88 -2.65 1.38
CA ASN A 24 18.91 -2.87 0.36
C ASN A 24 20.27 -3.22 0.99
N GLN A 25 21.32 -2.45 0.72
CA GLN A 25 22.66 -2.64 1.31
C GLN A 25 22.84 -1.93 2.66
N GLN A 26 21.86 -1.15 3.10
CA GLN A 26 21.92 -0.45 4.39
C GLN A 26 21.34 -1.34 5.49
N SER A 27 21.99 -1.35 6.64
CA SER A 27 21.48 -2.00 7.84
C SER A 27 21.80 -1.15 9.06
N LEU A 28 20.98 -1.28 10.10
CA LEU A 28 21.25 -0.74 11.43
C LEU A 28 21.08 -1.84 12.46
N THR A 29 22.02 -1.88 13.40
CA THR A 29 21.91 -2.69 14.62
C THR A 29 20.90 -2.07 15.58
N TYR A 30 20.38 -2.86 16.52
CA TYR A 30 19.48 -2.37 17.57
C TYR A 30 20.06 -1.17 18.35
N ASN A 31 21.37 -1.16 18.63
CA ASN A 31 22.02 -0.04 19.32
C ASN A 31 22.07 1.23 18.45
N GLU A 32 22.28 1.09 17.15
CA GLU A 32 22.26 2.20 16.20
C GLU A 32 20.84 2.74 15.98
N VAL A 33 19.84 1.86 15.94
CA VAL A 33 18.42 2.25 15.90
C VAL A 33 18.08 3.06 17.15
N LEU A 34 18.40 2.55 18.34
CA LEU A 34 18.16 3.26 19.60
C LEU A 34 18.86 4.63 19.63
N HIS A 35 20.08 4.72 19.13
CA HIS A 35 20.81 5.99 19.00
C HIS A 35 20.07 7.01 18.14
N CYS A 36 19.64 6.59 16.96
CA CYS A 36 18.91 7.46 16.04
C CYS A 36 17.54 7.88 16.60
N VAL A 37 16.83 6.95 17.26
CA VAL A 37 15.55 7.22 17.92
C VAL A 37 15.70 8.27 19.02
N LYS A 38 16.72 8.14 19.88
CA LYS A 38 17.01 9.12 20.94
C LYS A 38 17.35 10.49 20.36
N LEU A 39 18.22 10.57 19.35
CA LEU A 39 18.57 11.83 18.69
C LEU A 39 17.34 12.53 18.08
N LEU A 40 16.50 11.78 17.38
CA LEU A 40 15.30 12.34 16.76
C LEU A 40 14.26 12.75 17.81
N ALA A 41 14.06 11.95 18.86
CA ALA A 41 13.15 12.28 19.95
C ALA A 41 13.59 13.54 20.70
N ASP A 42 14.88 13.63 21.06
CA ASP A 42 15.43 14.81 21.74
C ASP A 42 15.28 16.07 20.87
N TYR A 43 15.52 15.97 19.57
CA TYR A 43 15.32 17.08 18.63
C TYR A 43 13.85 17.52 18.57
N LEU A 44 12.91 16.58 18.46
CA LEU A 44 11.48 16.91 18.44
C LEU A 44 11.05 17.65 19.72
N ILE A 45 11.51 17.18 20.88
CA ILE A 45 11.19 17.80 22.17
C ILE A 45 11.81 19.19 22.29
N GLN A 46 13.10 19.34 21.97
CA GLN A 46 13.85 20.58 22.20
C GLN A 46 13.54 21.67 21.16
N ASN A 47 13.34 21.30 19.90
CA ASN A 47 13.21 22.25 18.79
C ASN A 47 11.77 22.48 18.35
N HIS A 48 10.87 21.54 18.61
CA HIS A 48 9.46 21.62 18.18
C HIS A 48 8.46 21.61 19.34
N ASN A 49 8.93 21.62 20.59
CA ASN A 49 8.11 21.75 21.80
C ASN A 49 6.92 20.76 21.85
N VAL A 50 7.13 19.57 21.29
CA VAL A 50 6.11 18.51 21.27
C VAL A 50 5.86 18.00 22.68
N LYS A 51 4.60 17.66 22.98
CA LYS A 51 4.13 17.23 24.30
C LYS A 51 3.49 15.86 24.23
N VAL A 52 3.44 15.20 25.39
CA VAL A 52 2.71 13.94 25.53
C VAL A 52 1.25 14.14 25.11
N GLY A 53 0.78 13.32 24.18
CA GLY A 53 -0.56 13.39 23.60
C GLY A 53 -0.67 14.19 22.30
N ASP A 54 0.36 14.91 21.87
CA ASP A 54 0.36 15.58 20.56
C ASP A 54 0.38 14.54 19.43
N ILE A 55 -0.23 14.88 18.28
CA ILE A 55 -0.14 14.06 17.07
C ILE A 55 0.99 14.60 16.20
N ILE A 56 1.90 13.71 15.78
CA ILE A 56 2.91 14.01 14.78
C ILE A 56 2.61 13.18 13.54
N CYS A 57 2.29 13.85 12.44
CA CYS A 57 2.07 13.20 11.16
C CYS A 57 3.40 12.75 10.54
N GLN A 58 3.40 11.63 9.84
CA GLN A 58 4.55 11.13 9.10
C GLN A 58 4.19 11.05 7.61
N TYR A 59 4.86 11.86 6.80
CA TYR A 59 4.70 11.90 5.35
C TYR A 59 6.01 11.51 4.69
N LEU A 60 6.30 10.21 4.73
CA LEU A 60 7.56 9.60 4.29
C LEU A 60 7.29 8.44 3.32
N GLU A 61 8.22 8.24 2.39
CA GLU A 61 8.37 6.97 1.68
C GLU A 61 8.86 5.87 2.62
N ARG A 62 8.75 4.60 2.19
CA ARG A 62 9.37 3.48 2.90
C ARG A 62 10.87 3.68 2.98
N SER A 63 11.36 3.92 4.19
CA SER A 63 12.79 4.09 4.46
C SER A 63 13.11 3.71 5.91
N ILE A 64 14.40 3.60 6.24
CA ILE A 64 14.84 3.36 7.62
C ILE A 64 14.36 4.51 8.52
N GLU A 65 14.41 5.75 8.03
CA GLU A 65 13.93 6.95 8.72
C GLU A 65 12.43 6.87 9.06
N MET A 66 11.62 6.16 8.27
CA MET A 66 10.21 5.90 8.60
C MET A 66 10.08 5.12 9.91
N VAL A 67 10.83 4.03 10.06
CA VAL A 67 10.81 3.21 11.30
C VAL A 67 11.37 4.02 12.48
N LEU A 68 12.48 4.72 12.27
CA LEU A 68 13.08 5.59 13.29
C LEU A 68 12.12 6.70 13.74
N GLY A 69 11.40 7.32 12.80
CA GLY A 69 10.40 8.33 13.08
C GLY A 69 9.24 7.82 13.92
N ILE A 70 8.71 6.63 13.61
CA ILE A 70 7.64 6.00 14.40
C ILE A 70 8.09 5.81 15.85
N LEU A 71 9.25 5.17 16.05
CA LEU A 71 9.80 4.91 17.38
C LEU A 71 10.10 6.23 18.13
N ALA A 72 10.64 7.24 17.45
CA ALA A 72 10.96 8.53 18.06
C ALA A 72 9.71 9.29 18.50
N ILE A 73 8.69 9.40 17.64
CA ILE A 73 7.41 10.05 17.96
C ILE A 73 6.77 9.40 19.20
N ILE A 74 6.68 8.07 19.20
CA ILE A 74 6.11 7.31 20.31
C ILE A 74 6.92 7.52 21.60
N SER A 75 8.25 7.61 21.49
CA SER A 75 9.14 7.84 22.64
C SER A 75 9.01 9.26 23.22
N CYS A 76 8.55 10.24 22.42
CA CYS A 76 8.15 11.57 22.91
C CYS A 76 6.80 11.56 23.64
N GLY A 77 6.10 10.41 23.72
CA GLY A 77 4.73 10.31 24.21
C GLY A 77 3.68 10.90 23.26
N CYS A 78 4.08 11.20 22.02
CA CYS A 78 3.21 11.67 20.96
C CYS A 78 2.58 10.48 20.22
N SER A 79 1.46 10.71 19.55
CA SER A 79 0.84 9.73 18.66
C SER A 79 1.36 9.91 17.24
N TYR A 80 1.88 8.86 16.63
CA TYR A 80 2.26 8.94 15.21
C TYR A 80 1.03 8.71 14.32
N CYS A 81 0.95 9.47 13.23
CA CYS A 81 -0.11 9.34 12.24
C CYS A 81 0.50 9.18 10.83
N PRO A 82 0.48 7.99 10.22
CA PRO A 82 1.04 7.80 8.88
C PRO A 82 0.14 8.41 7.80
N LEU A 83 0.77 9.07 6.83
CA LEU A 83 0.11 9.65 5.66
C LEU A 83 0.71 9.06 4.38
N SER A 84 -0.15 8.72 3.42
CA SER A 84 0.26 8.14 2.14
C SER A 84 0.83 9.21 1.22
N ILE A 85 2.05 8.99 0.73
CA ILE A 85 2.70 9.86 -0.28
C ILE A 85 2.11 9.71 -1.69
N ASP A 86 1.23 8.72 -1.87
CA ASP A 86 0.45 8.47 -3.08
C ASP A 86 -0.91 9.20 -3.05
N ASP A 87 -1.32 9.74 -1.90
CA ASP A 87 -2.59 10.45 -1.78
C ASP A 87 -2.49 11.84 -2.44
N PRO A 88 -3.56 12.32 -3.08
CA PRO A 88 -3.59 13.67 -3.63
C PRO A 88 -3.33 14.74 -2.56
N ALA A 89 -2.64 15.82 -2.93
CA ALA A 89 -2.28 16.89 -2.00
C ALA A 89 -3.48 17.47 -1.21
N PRO A 90 -4.65 17.76 -1.83
CA PRO A 90 -5.82 18.26 -1.09
C PRO A 90 -6.30 17.29 0.00
N ARG A 91 -6.27 15.98 -0.29
CA ARG A 91 -6.60 14.95 0.70
C ARG A 91 -5.59 14.96 1.85
N THR A 92 -4.29 14.93 1.54
CA THR A 92 -3.21 14.95 2.53
C THR A 92 -3.31 16.19 3.43
N HIS A 93 -3.60 17.36 2.85
CA HIS A 93 -3.79 18.60 3.61
C HIS A 93 -4.98 18.49 4.58
N SER A 94 -6.14 18.04 4.08
CA SER A 94 -7.33 17.86 4.92
C SER A 94 -7.09 16.87 6.06
N LEU A 95 -6.34 15.79 5.83
CA LEU A 95 -5.99 14.84 6.89
C LEU A 95 -5.07 15.46 7.95
N ILE A 96 -4.09 16.28 7.54
CA ILE A 96 -3.21 17.01 8.47
C ILE A 96 -4.00 18.04 9.28
N GLU A 97 -4.95 18.74 8.66
CA GLU A 97 -5.81 19.70 9.37
C GLU A 97 -6.69 19.02 10.41
N GLU A 98 -7.25 17.84 10.08
CA GLU A 98 -8.10 17.05 11.00
C GLU A 98 -7.33 16.57 12.24
N THR A 99 -6.03 16.24 12.09
CA THR A 99 -5.20 15.86 13.26
C THR A 99 -4.83 17.05 14.14
N LYS A 100 -4.93 18.27 13.63
CA LYS A 100 -4.40 19.49 14.28
C LYS A 100 -2.91 19.38 14.61
N ALA A 101 -2.16 18.58 13.83
CA ALA A 101 -0.74 18.40 14.05
C ALA A 101 0.03 19.68 13.75
N GLU A 102 0.84 20.13 14.70
CA GLU A 102 1.75 21.27 14.52
C GLU A 102 3.08 20.86 13.85
N CYS A 103 3.32 19.55 13.75
CA CYS A 103 4.55 18.98 13.23
C CYS A 103 4.27 17.80 12.28
N VAL A 104 4.96 17.78 11.13
CA VAL A 104 4.98 16.65 10.19
C VAL A 104 6.43 16.23 9.95
N LEU A 105 6.74 14.95 10.20
CA LEU A 105 8.01 14.35 9.78
C LEU A 105 8.00 14.09 8.27
N VAL A 106 9.03 14.59 7.59
CA VAL A 106 9.22 14.49 6.13
C VAL A 106 10.67 14.14 5.79
N HIS A 107 10.91 13.68 4.56
CA HIS A 107 12.23 13.64 3.96
C HIS A 107 12.38 14.81 2.98
N SER A 108 13.59 15.02 2.45
CA SER A 108 13.86 16.16 1.56
C SER A 108 12.93 16.19 0.34
N LEU A 109 12.62 15.02 -0.25
CA LEU A 109 11.72 14.91 -1.41
C LEU A 109 10.25 15.11 -1.06
N THR A 110 9.73 14.54 0.04
CA THR A 110 8.32 14.72 0.42
C THR A 110 8.02 16.10 0.98
N LYS A 111 9.01 16.77 1.59
CA LYS A 111 8.88 18.15 2.05
C LYS A 111 8.39 19.07 0.93
N MET A 112 8.94 18.90 -0.29
CA MET A 112 8.57 19.72 -1.43
C MET A 112 7.08 19.63 -1.80
N LYS A 113 6.45 18.47 -1.58
CA LYS A 113 5.01 18.26 -1.86
C LYS A 113 4.09 18.95 -0.86
N LEU A 114 4.61 19.40 0.29
CA LEU A 114 3.86 20.05 1.36
C LEU A 114 4.27 21.52 1.57
N ASN A 115 5.03 22.11 0.65
CA ASN A 115 5.56 23.47 0.80
C ASN A 115 4.47 24.55 0.98
N ASP A 116 3.24 24.28 0.53
CA ASP A 116 2.11 25.21 0.64
C ASP A 116 1.49 25.21 2.05
N LEU A 117 1.78 24.20 2.89
CA LEU A 117 1.34 24.14 4.28
C LEU A 117 2.21 25.02 5.19
N ARG A 118 1.87 26.30 5.28
CA ARG A 118 2.64 27.27 6.08
C ARG A 118 2.41 27.20 7.59
N HIS A 119 1.33 26.55 8.02
CA HIS A 119 0.91 26.50 9.43
C HIS A 119 1.47 25.29 10.20
N VAL A 120 2.24 24.41 9.53
CA VAL A 120 2.78 23.17 10.11
C VAL A 120 4.29 23.16 9.98
N SER A 121 4.98 22.73 11.03
CA SER A 121 6.44 22.57 11.01
C SER A 121 6.81 21.30 10.24
N LEU A 122 7.49 21.46 9.10
CA LEU A 122 7.99 20.34 8.29
C LEU A 122 9.41 19.95 8.72
N VAL A 123 9.49 18.88 9.50
CA VAL A 123 10.73 18.39 10.14
C VAL A 123 11.40 17.36 9.25
N ASN A 124 12.58 17.68 8.74
CA ASN A 124 13.35 16.78 7.89
C ASN A 124 14.13 15.77 8.74
N CYS A 125 13.65 14.52 8.81
CA CYS A 125 14.27 13.49 9.64
C CYS A 125 15.66 13.05 9.14
N GLU A 126 15.92 13.09 7.82
CA GLU A 126 17.21 12.71 7.24
C GLU A 126 18.34 13.60 7.79
N GLN A 127 18.11 14.92 7.84
CA GLN A 127 19.09 15.89 8.31
C GLN A 127 19.46 15.70 9.77
N ILE A 128 18.50 15.25 10.59
CA ILE A 128 18.70 15.01 12.02
C ILE A 128 19.46 13.69 12.22
N ILE A 129 19.04 12.63 11.51
CA ILE A 129 19.62 11.30 11.65
C ILE A 129 21.05 11.23 11.11
N VAL A 130 21.45 12.10 10.17
CA VAL A 130 22.84 12.24 9.72
C VAL A 130 23.81 12.52 10.88
N ALA A 131 23.36 13.14 11.96
CA ALA A 131 24.18 13.34 13.16
C ALA A 131 24.72 12.02 13.75
N LYS A 132 24.11 10.86 13.46
CA LYS A 132 24.62 9.53 13.84
C LYS A 132 26.02 9.24 13.30
N TYR A 133 26.38 9.80 12.15
CA TYR A 133 27.69 9.58 11.53
C TYR A 133 28.81 10.41 12.19
N ILE A 134 28.44 11.41 12.98
CA ILE A 134 29.37 12.37 13.60
C ILE A 134 29.39 12.17 15.13
N THR A 135 28.34 11.58 15.70
CA THR A 135 28.23 11.27 17.12
C THR A 135 28.62 9.82 17.39
N LYS A 136 29.40 9.59 18.45
CA LYS A 136 29.77 8.23 18.85
C LYS A 136 28.56 7.53 19.46
N VAL A 137 28.19 6.36 18.92
CA VAL A 137 27.11 5.53 19.48
C VAL A 137 27.45 5.15 20.93
N PRO A 138 26.61 5.50 21.91
CA PRO A 138 26.80 5.13 23.31
C PRO A 138 26.86 3.61 23.53
N ARG A 139 27.57 3.21 24.59
CA ARG A 139 27.59 1.82 25.08
C ARG A 139 26.53 1.56 26.14
N THR A 140 26.04 2.61 26.76
CA THR A 140 25.07 2.59 27.85
C THR A 140 24.06 3.71 27.62
N TRP A 141 22.81 3.44 27.97
CA TRP A 141 21.69 4.33 27.68
C TRP A 141 20.94 4.71 28.95
N PRO A 142 20.67 6.01 29.18
CA PRO A 142 19.74 6.40 30.22
C PRO A 142 18.30 6.00 29.85
N ALA A 143 17.48 5.81 30.88
CA ALA A 143 16.04 5.64 30.72
C ALA A 143 15.41 6.81 29.95
N TRP A 144 14.20 6.59 29.44
CA TRP A 144 13.42 7.67 28.81
C TRP A 144 13.14 8.80 29.80
N THR A 145 13.33 10.04 29.36
CA THR A 145 13.12 11.25 30.17
C THR A 145 11.65 11.63 30.23
N VAL A 146 10.91 11.41 29.13
CA VAL A 146 9.48 11.64 29.03
C VAL A 146 8.72 10.50 29.73
N LYS A 147 7.78 10.87 30.60
CA LYS A 147 6.88 9.91 31.25
C LYS A 147 5.68 9.63 30.35
N VAL A 148 5.59 8.41 29.85
CA VAL A 148 4.48 7.93 29.02
C VAL A 148 3.80 6.79 29.77
N THR A 149 2.48 6.71 29.66
CA THR A 149 1.67 5.64 30.26
C THR A 149 1.07 4.77 29.16
N ASP A 150 0.70 3.54 29.51
CA ASP A 150 0.07 2.61 28.57
C ASP A 150 -1.35 3.03 28.13
N GLU A 151 -1.90 4.05 28.78
CA GLU A 151 -3.16 4.72 28.43
C GLU A 151 -3.02 5.81 27.36
N ASN A 152 -1.79 6.27 27.07
CA ASN A 152 -1.55 7.24 26.01
C ASN A 152 -1.80 6.60 24.63
N ILE A 153 -2.27 7.43 23.68
CA ILE A 153 -2.46 7.01 22.29
C ILE A 153 -1.07 6.85 21.66
N ALA A 154 -0.77 5.64 21.19
CA ALA A 154 0.47 5.33 20.49
C ALA A 154 0.41 5.77 19.02
N TYR A 155 -0.73 5.54 18.37
CA TYR A 155 -0.89 5.86 16.96
C TYR A 155 -2.32 6.13 16.55
N VAL A 156 -2.43 6.86 15.44
CA VAL A 156 -3.69 7.21 14.79
C VAL A 156 -3.64 6.78 13.33
N ILE A 157 -4.60 5.97 12.87
CA ILE A 157 -4.73 5.62 11.46
C ILE A 157 -6.09 6.11 10.96
N PHE A 158 -6.08 6.81 9.83
CA PHE A 158 -7.31 7.21 9.16
C PHE A 158 -7.93 6.03 8.41
N THR A 159 -9.24 5.90 8.57
CA THR A 159 -10.05 4.96 7.80
C THR A 159 -11.13 5.73 7.06
N SER A 160 -11.67 5.14 5.98
CA SER A 160 -12.86 5.68 5.34
C SER A 160 -14.02 5.68 6.35
N GLY A 161 -14.78 6.77 6.41
CA GLY A 161 -15.87 6.91 7.37
C GLY A 161 -17.26 6.81 6.74
N SER A 162 -18.18 6.16 7.46
CA SER A 162 -19.59 6.02 7.06
C SER A 162 -20.35 7.34 6.82
N THR A 163 -19.85 8.48 7.33
CA THR A 163 -20.39 9.83 7.10
C THR A 163 -19.79 10.49 5.85
N GLY A 164 -18.95 9.76 5.11
CA GLY A 164 -18.20 10.23 3.95
C GLY A 164 -16.92 10.99 4.28
N GLN A 165 -16.63 11.27 5.56
CA GLN A 165 -15.38 11.89 6.02
C GLN A 165 -14.43 10.85 6.61
N PRO A 166 -13.10 10.95 6.39
CA PRO A 166 -12.13 10.08 7.04
C PRO A 166 -12.26 10.09 8.56
N LYS A 167 -12.14 8.92 9.21
CA LYS A 167 -12.21 8.77 10.67
C LYS A 167 -10.84 8.39 11.22
N ALA A 168 -10.36 9.16 12.18
CA ALA A 168 -9.13 8.90 12.93
C ALA A 168 -9.36 7.79 13.98
N VAL A 169 -8.81 6.61 13.75
CA VAL A 169 -8.83 5.49 14.72
C VAL A 169 -7.62 5.62 15.62
N GLN A 170 -7.86 5.82 16.92
CA GLN A 170 -6.81 5.99 17.93
C GLN A 170 -6.55 4.69 18.68
N ILE A 171 -5.30 4.25 18.74
CA ILE A 171 -4.90 3.03 19.43
C ILE A 171 -3.93 3.36 20.57
N ARG A 172 -4.24 2.90 21.78
CA ARG A 172 -3.37 3.06 22.95
C ARG A 172 -2.22 2.07 22.93
N HIS A 173 -1.16 2.42 23.65
CA HIS A 173 -0.04 1.51 23.93
C HIS A 173 -0.51 0.14 24.43
N ARG A 174 -1.35 0.11 25.48
CA ARG A 174 -1.88 -1.15 26.04
C ARG A 174 -2.65 -1.98 25.01
N ASN A 175 -3.38 -1.34 24.09
CA ASN A 175 -4.16 -2.06 23.08
C ASN A 175 -3.24 -2.79 22.12
N PHE A 176 -2.21 -2.11 21.61
CA PHE A 176 -1.25 -2.72 20.70
C PHE A 176 -0.41 -3.80 21.39
N VAL A 177 0.10 -3.55 22.59
CA VAL A 177 0.92 -4.53 23.33
C VAL A 177 0.10 -5.77 23.67
N SER A 178 -1.16 -5.60 24.11
CA SER A 178 -2.05 -6.73 24.36
C SER A 178 -2.34 -7.52 23.09
N PHE A 179 -2.63 -6.83 21.97
CA PHE A 179 -2.83 -7.46 20.68
C PHE A 179 -1.60 -8.27 20.27
N ILE A 180 -0.42 -7.65 20.25
CA ILE A 180 0.83 -8.29 19.85
C ILE A 180 1.14 -9.51 20.71
N ASN A 181 1.00 -9.43 22.03
CA ASN A 181 1.21 -10.59 22.91
C ASN A 181 0.18 -11.72 22.68
N ALA A 182 -1.04 -11.38 22.26
CA ALA A 182 -2.06 -12.38 21.95
C ALA A 182 -1.80 -13.09 20.61
N VAL A 183 -1.39 -12.34 19.58
CA VAL A 183 -1.16 -12.93 18.23
C VAL A 183 0.26 -13.42 17.99
N HIS A 184 1.21 -13.01 18.83
CA HIS A 184 2.61 -13.42 18.77
C HIS A 184 3.05 -13.88 20.16
N HIS A 185 3.20 -15.19 20.30
CA HIS A 185 3.94 -15.83 21.38
C HIS A 185 5.25 -16.39 20.80
N GLU A 186 6.23 -16.77 21.62
CA GLU A 186 7.58 -17.15 21.14
C GLU A 186 7.57 -18.25 20.06
N ASP A 187 6.55 -19.11 20.05
CA ASP A 187 6.36 -20.15 19.03
C ASP A 187 5.95 -19.59 17.65
N ILE A 188 5.32 -18.41 17.60
CA ILE A 188 4.87 -17.74 16.37
C ILE A 188 5.91 -16.73 15.86
N MET A 189 6.43 -15.85 16.72
CA MET A 189 7.46 -14.87 16.34
C MET A 189 8.47 -14.76 17.48
N ASN A 190 9.76 -14.85 17.15
CA ASN A 190 10.84 -14.70 18.12
C ASN A 190 12.03 -13.98 17.51
N LYS A 191 13.03 -13.68 18.35
CA LYS A 191 14.24 -12.97 17.93
C LYS A 191 14.87 -13.55 16.66
N ASN A 192 14.88 -14.87 16.43
CA ASN A 192 15.56 -15.42 15.26
C ASN A 192 14.82 -15.19 13.94
N ASP A 193 13.61 -14.62 13.98
CA ASP A 193 12.84 -14.34 12.78
C ASP A 193 13.34 -13.11 12.02
N VAL A 194 13.23 -13.22 10.70
CA VAL A 194 13.46 -12.15 9.73
C VAL A 194 12.11 -11.81 9.10
N VAL A 195 11.57 -10.64 9.47
CA VAL A 195 10.23 -10.17 9.12
C VAL A 195 10.31 -9.23 7.93
N VAL A 196 9.54 -9.48 6.87
CA VAL A 196 9.46 -8.57 5.71
C VAL A 196 8.32 -7.56 5.90
N GLN A 197 8.64 -6.28 5.77
CA GLN A 197 7.67 -5.18 5.82
C GLN A 197 6.96 -5.04 4.46
N THR A 198 5.73 -5.53 4.34
CA THR A 198 4.98 -5.54 3.07
C THR A 198 3.82 -4.55 3.05
N ALA A 199 3.18 -4.28 4.19
CA ALA A 199 1.96 -3.50 4.26
C ALA A 199 2.18 -2.02 3.96
N SER A 200 1.17 -1.36 3.39
CA SER A 200 1.22 0.10 3.18
C SER A 200 1.02 0.83 4.52
N CYS A 201 1.66 2.00 4.69
CA CYS A 201 1.69 2.75 5.95
C CYS A 201 0.30 3.18 6.46
N ILE A 202 -0.68 3.32 5.56
CA ILE A 202 -2.06 3.68 5.92
C ILE A 202 -2.92 2.49 6.38
N TRP A 203 -2.32 1.31 6.57
CA TRP A 203 -3.01 0.09 7.03
C TRP A 203 -2.38 -0.42 8.33
N ASP A 204 -3.19 -0.97 9.23
CA ASP A 204 -2.74 -1.43 10.54
C ASP A 204 -1.72 -2.60 10.54
N PRO A 205 -1.67 -3.53 9.55
CA PRO A 205 -0.61 -4.54 9.51
C PRO A 205 0.79 -3.93 9.37
N HIS A 206 0.92 -2.71 8.84
CA HIS A 206 2.20 -2.00 8.79
C HIS A 206 2.78 -1.78 10.20
N VAL A 207 1.92 -1.39 11.14
CA VAL A 207 2.30 -1.19 12.55
C VAL A 207 2.71 -2.52 13.16
N GLN A 208 1.95 -3.57 12.86
CA GLN A 208 2.23 -4.92 13.35
C GLN A 208 3.57 -5.45 12.83
N GLU A 209 3.87 -5.32 11.53
CA GLU A 209 5.12 -5.76 10.92
C GLU A 209 6.32 -5.04 11.55
N ILE A 210 6.23 -3.71 11.68
CA ILE A 210 7.33 -2.88 12.17
C ILE A 210 7.49 -2.99 13.68
N LEU A 211 6.47 -2.62 14.45
CA LEU A 211 6.61 -2.61 15.91
C LEU A 211 6.63 -4.03 16.46
N GLY A 212 5.86 -4.97 15.90
CA GLY A 212 5.92 -6.37 16.32
C GLY A 212 7.34 -6.94 16.22
N SER A 213 8.01 -6.78 15.08
CA SER A 213 9.39 -7.25 14.90
C SER A 213 10.36 -6.61 15.91
N MET A 214 10.25 -5.30 16.13
CA MET A 214 11.11 -4.57 17.07
C MET A 214 10.91 -4.99 18.54
N LEU A 215 9.68 -5.36 18.92
CA LEU A 215 9.33 -5.78 20.29
C LEU A 215 9.79 -7.21 20.60
N PHE A 216 9.95 -8.08 19.60
CA PHE A 216 10.43 -9.46 19.75
C PHE A 216 11.92 -9.64 19.45
N GLY A 217 12.65 -8.55 19.19
CA GLY A 217 14.09 -8.62 18.89
C GLY A 217 14.40 -9.21 17.51
N CYS A 218 13.43 -9.23 16.58
CA CYS A 218 13.57 -9.75 15.22
C CYS A 218 14.44 -8.84 14.33
N GLU A 219 14.80 -9.33 13.15
CA GLU A 219 15.29 -8.49 12.07
C GLU A 219 14.12 -8.05 11.18
N LEU A 220 14.03 -6.75 10.84
CA LEU A 220 13.03 -6.18 9.95
C LEU A 220 13.65 -5.85 8.59
N VAL A 221 13.24 -6.56 7.56
CA VAL A 221 13.64 -6.31 6.18
C VAL A 221 12.60 -5.44 5.49
N MET A 222 13.00 -4.23 5.14
CA MET A 222 12.15 -3.27 4.46
C MET A 222 12.21 -3.44 2.95
N LEU A 223 11.06 -3.30 2.31
CA LEU A 223 10.96 -3.15 0.86
C LEU A 223 11.17 -1.69 0.48
N GLN A 224 11.73 -1.47 -0.71
CA GLN A 224 11.67 -0.16 -1.36
C GLN A 224 10.21 0.31 -1.52
N GLN A 225 10.02 1.62 -1.73
CA GLN A 225 8.72 2.19 -2.02
C GLN A 225 8.06 1.45 -3.21
N HIS A 226 6.83 0.98 -3.02
CA HIS A 226 6.08 0.10 -3.94
C HIS A 226 6.70 -1.28 -4.23
N GLY A 227 7.74 -1.71 -3.51
CA GLY A 227 8.38 -3.00 -3.72
C GLY A 227 7.46 -4.20 -3.51
N ASN A 228 6.43 -4.05 -2.68
CA ASN A 228 5.37 -5.05 -2.48
C ASN A 228 4.47 -5.25 -3.72
N ARG A 229 4.58 -4.36 -4.73
CA ARG A 229 3.91 -4.47 -6.03
C ARG A 229 4.84 -5.05 -7.11
N ASN A 230 6.03 -5.51 -6.77
CA ASN A 230 6.94 -6.17 -7.69
C ASN A 230 7.27 -7.54 -7.11
N VAL A 231 6.65 -8.60 -7.64
CA VAL A 231 6.78 -9.96 -7.10
C VAL A 231 8.19 -10.49 -7.27
N ASP A 232 8.85 -10.25 -8.41
CA ASP A 232 10.25 -10.65 -8.60
C ASP A 232 11.18 -10.00 -7.57
N TYR A 233 11.04 -8.69 -7.37
CA TYR A 233 11.80 -7.96 -6.36
C TYR A 233 11.51 -8.50 -4.96
N LEU A 234 10.24 -8.62 -4.58
CA LEU A 234 9.82 -9.15 -3.28
C LEU A 234 10.38 -10.55 -3.03
N MET A 235 10.28 -11.46 -4.00
CA MET A 235 10.86 -12.80 -3.92
C MET A 235 12.38 -12.72 -3.76
N SER A 236 13.06 -11.85 -4.52
CA SER A 236 14.50 -11.66 -4.38
C SER A 236 14.91 -11.16 -2.99
N VAL A 237 14.10 -10.29 -2.38
CA VAL A 237 14.34 -9.78 -1.02
C VAL A 237 14.13 -10.88 0.01
N ILE A 238 13.05 -11.66 -0.12
CA ILE A 238 12.77 -12.83 0.74
C ILE A 238 13.95 -13.80 0.69
N TYR A 239 14.39 -14.18 -0.51
CA TYR A 239 15.47 -15.13 -0.70
C TYR A 239 16.82 -14.59 -0.19
N LYS A 240 17.22 -13.37 -0.57
CA LYS A 240 18.52 -12.80 -0.18
C LYS A 240 18.67 -12.62 1.33
N ASN A 241 17.59 -12.23 2.01
CA ASN A 241 17.63 -12.00 3.45
C ASN A 241 17.19 -13.23 4.26
N GLN A 242 16.92 -14.36 3.59
CA GLN A 242 16.46 -15.60 4.23
C GLN A 242 15.24 -15.34 5.15
N ALA A 243 14.27 -14.59 4.64
CA ALA A 243 13.11 -14.17 5.41
C ALA A 243 12.34 -15.38 5.95
N THR A 244 11.88 -15.29 7.20
CA THR A 244 11.18 -16.40 7.88
C THR A 244 9.72 -16.08 8.17
N PHE A 245 9.37 -14.79 8.21
CA PHE A 245 8.03 -14.33 8.57
C PHE A 245 7.48 -13.36 7.53
N LEU A 246 6.29 -13.65 7.03
CA LEU A 246 5.60 -12.81 6.06
C LEU A 246 4.12 -12.64 6.43
N THR A 247 3.64 -11.41 6.42
CA THR A 247 2.20 -11.11 6.45
C THR A 247 1.78 -10.65 5.06
N VAL A 248 0.71 -11.21 4.51
CA VAL A 248 0.20 -10.86 3.18
C VAL A 248 -1.32 -10.68 3.20
N VAL A 249 -1.82 -9.97 2.18
CA VAL A 249 -3.24 -9.96 1.85
C VAL A 249 -3.55 -11.06 0.83
N PRO A 250 -4.81 -11.56 0.73
CA PRO A 250 -5.16 -12.63 -0.20
C PRO A 250 -4.77 -12.36 -1.65
N SER A 251 -4.87 -11.09 -2.11
CA SER A 251 -4.47 -10.70 -3.46
C SER A 251 -2.99 -10.93 -3.74
N LEU A 252 -2.11 -10.69 -2.75
CA LEU A 252 -0.68 -10.94 -2.88
C LEU A 252 -0.37 -12.45 -2.82
N LEU A 253 -1.14 -13.23 -2.06
CA LEU A 253 -1.00 -14.69 -2.03
C LEU A 253 -1.35 -15.33 -3.39
N ILE A 254 -2.42 -14.86 -4.04
CA ILE A 254 -2.80 -15.29 -5.40
C ILE A 254 -1.66 -14.99 -6.38
N MET A 255 -1.05 -13.81 -6.28
CA MET A 255 0.11 -13.47 -7.11
C MET A 255 1.29 -14.40 -6.92
N PHE A 256 1.56 -14.83 -5.69
CA PHE A 256 2.62 -15.80 -5.44
C PHE A 256 2.32 -17.15 -6.10
N ALA A 257 1.07 -17.63 -5.97
CA ALA A 257 0.65 -18.87 -6.60
C ALA A 257 0.84 -18.84 -8.13
N GLU A 258 0.45 -17.75 -8.79
CA GLU A 258 0.67 -17.56 -10.23
C GLU A 258 2.15 -17.48 -10.59
N TYR A 259 2.95 -16.74 -9.80
CA TYR A 259 4.38 -16.61 -10.01
C TYR A 259 5.10 -17.96 -9.97
N PHE A 260 4.76 -18.83 -9.02
CA PHE A 260 5.35 -20.17 -8.90
C PHE A 260 4.89 -21.15 -9.98
N GLN A 261 3.74 -20.93 -10.63
CA GLN A 261 3.34 -21.72 -11.79
C GLN A 261 4.15 -21.39 -13.04
N ILE A 262 4.64 -20.16 -13.15
CA ILE A 262 5.38 -19.66 -14.31
C ILE A 262 6.89 -19.83 -14.13
N ALA A 263 7.38 -19.72 -12.90
CA ALA A 263 8.79 -19.82 -12.57
C ALA A 263 9.01 -20.95 -11.55
N ASP A 264 9.80 -21.96 -11.92
CA ASP A 264 10.32 -23.02 -11.03
C ASP A 264 11.20 -22.41 -9.91
N LYS A 265 10.58 -21.64 -9.01
CA LYS A 265 11.22 -20.75 -8.02
C LYS A 265 10.62 -20.91 -6.63
N LEU A 266 9.97 -22.05 -6.34
CA LEU A 266 9.53 -22.40 -4.98
C LEU A 266 10.67 -22.28 -3.95
N ASP A 267 11.91 -22.46 -4.40
CA ASP A 267 13.14 -22.26 -3.64
C ASP A 267 13.24 -20.91 -2.93
N TYR A 268 12.60 -19.86 -3.47
CA TYR A 268 12.66 -18.51 -2.92
C TYR A 268 11.88 -18.36 -1.61
N MET A 269 10.94 -19.26 -1.32
CA MET A 269 10.13 -19.25 -0.10
C MET A 269 10.53 -20.33 0.92
N LYS A 270 11.61 -21.10 0.66
CA LYS A 270 12.01 -22.24 1.52
C LYS A 270 12.26 -21.88 2.97
N THR A 271 12.68 -20.65 3.25
CA THR A 271 12.99 -20.16 4.60
C THR A 271 11.76 -19.67 5.36
N ILE A 272 10.64 -19.46 4.66
CA ILE A 272 9.42 -18.95 5.27
C ILE A 272 8.83 -20.01 6.18
N ARG A 273 8.92 -19.74 7.49
CA ARG A 273 8.36 -20.56 8.56
C ARG A 273 6.92 -20.17 8.84
N VAL A 274 6.62 -18.87 8.78
CA VAL A 274 5.29 -18.33 9.07
C VAL A 274 4.84 -17.44 7.92
N LEU A 275 3.74 -17.85 7.29
CA LEU A 275 2.99 -17.06 6.33
C LEU A 275 1.62 -16.74 6.91
N ARG A 276 1.38 -15.48 7.26
CA ARG A 276 0.10 -14.99 7.77
C ARG A 276 -0.68 -14.33 6.65
N CYS A 277 -1.93 -14.72 6.47
CA CYS A 277 -2.86 -14.06 5.56
C CYS A 277 -4.11 -13.63 6.33
N GLY A 278 -4.56 -12.38 6.11
CA GLY A 278 -5.74 -11.83 6.78
C GLY A 278 -6.65 -11.08 5.81
N GLY A 279 -7.97 -11.21 5.98
CA GLY A 279 -8.97 -10.53 5.14
C GLY A 279 -10.17 -11.41 4.81
N ALA A 280 -11.18 -10.85 4.13
CA ALA A 280 -12.41 -11.58 3.77
C ALA A 280 -12.18 -12.74 2.77
N GLY A 281 -11.00 -12.82 2.15
CA GLY A 281 -10.63 -13.87 1.21
C GLY A 281 -9.80 -15.01 1.82
N VAL A 282 -9.67 -15.08 3.16
CA VAL A 282 -9.00 -16.21 3.81
C VAL A 282 -9.98 -17.40 3.81
N PHE A 283 -9.57 -18.50 3.18
CA PHE A 283 -10.37 -19.73 3.05
C PHE A 283 -10.79 -20.27 4.43
N PRO A 284 -11.98 -20.91 4.53
CA PRO A 284 -12.56 -21.41 5.79
C PRO A 284 -11.84 -22.65 6.38
N GLY A 285 -10.60 -22.93 5.97
CA GLY A 285 -9.92 -24.19 6.26
C GLY A 285 -10.29 -25.32 5.29
N TYR A 286 -9.75 -26.52 5.54
CA TYR A 286 -10.02 -27.71 4.73
C TYR A 286 -11.24 -28.45 5.30
N PHE A 287 -12.21 -28.75 4.44
CA PHE A 287 -13.32 -29.64 4.79
C PHE A 287 -12.73 -31.03 5.15
N ASN A 288 -13.05 -31.53 6.35
CA ASN A 288 -12.69 -32.88 6.83
C ASN A 288 -11.23 -33.08 7.34
N ASN A 289 -10.67 -32.14 8.10
CA ASN A 289 -9.40 -32.37 8.81
C ASN A 289 -9.52 -31.98 10.29
N GLU A 290 -9.21 -32.91 11.20
CA GLU A 290 -9.36 -32.76 12.67
C GLU A 290 -8.36 -31.74 13.29
N SER A 291 -7.54 -31.06 12.50
CA SER A 291 -6.45 -30.20 12.96
C SER A 291 -6.73 -28.69 12.89
N ASN A 292 -7.99 -28.25 12.95
CA ASN A 292 -8.35 -26.82 12.98
C ASN A 292 -8.15 -26.14 14.35
N GLU A 293 -7.78 -26.90 15.40
CA GLU A 293 -7.64 -26.40 16.78
C GLU A 293 -6.67 -25.20 16.91
N LYS A 294 -5.74 -25.01 15.97
CA LYS A 294 -4.74 -23.91 16.00
C LYS A 294 -5.22 -22.58 15.42
N CYS A 295 -6.44 -22.50 14.87
CA CYS A 295 -7.03 -21.24 14.39
C CYS A 295 -8.02 -20.59 15.37
N LEU A 296 -8.19 -21.18 16.55
CA LEU A 296 -9.11 -20.69 17.57
C LEU A 296 -8.43 -19.58 18.39
N LEU A 297 -8.78 -18.32 18.08
CA LEU A 297 -8.57 -17.24 19.04
C LEU A 297 -9.61 -17.42 20.15
N GLN A 298 -9.17 -17.88 21.32
CA GLN A 298 -10.02 -17.92 22.50
C GLN A 298 -10.35 -16.47 22.86
N LEU A 299 -11.64 -16.11 22.77
CA LEU A 299 -12.10 -14.79 23.18
C LEU A 299 -11.82 -14.66 24.68
N PRO A 300 -11.13 -13.61 25.15
CA PRO A 300 -10.95 -13.39 26.58
C PRO A 300 -12.32 -13.20 27.23
N ASP A 301 -12.44 -13.59 28.51
CA ASP A 301 -13.62 -13.30 29.33
C ASP A 301 -13.92 -11.80 29.22
N ILE A 302 -15.05 -11.48 28.58
CA ILE A 302 -15.47 -10.11 28.36
C ILE A 302 -15.93 -9.57 29.72
N SER A 303 -15.06 -8.85 30.42
CA SER A 303 -15.43 -7.96 31.52
C SER A 303 -16.45 -6.93 31.06
N ASP A 304 -17.13 -6.24 31.97
CA ASP A 304 -18.12 -5.16 31.74
C ASP A 304 -17.58 -3.92 30.96
N ASP A 305 -16.56 -4.10 30.11
CA ASP A 305 -15.95 -3.09 29.28
C ASP A 305 -16.77 -2.80 28.00
N LYS A 306 -16.57 -1.58 27.48
CA LYS A 306 -17.21 -1.11 26.25
C LYS A 306 -16.79 -1.99 25.06
N CYS A 307 -17.74 -2.66 24.43
CA CYS A 307 -17.53 -3.43 23.21
C CYS A 307 -17.59 -2.55 21.95
N TYR A 308 -16.78 -2.85 20.93
CA TYR A 308 -16.86 -2.20 19.61
C TYR A 308 -17.82 -2.95 18.69
N VAL A 309 -18.83 -2.26 18.15
CA VAL A 309 -19.76 -2.83 17.16
C VAL A 309 -19.12 -2.77 15.78
N THR A 310 -18.68 -3.91 15.28
CA THR A 310 -17.93 -4.02 14.00
C THR A 310 -18.78 -3.71 12.78
N GLY A 311 -20.09 -3.98 12.85
CA GLY A 311 -21.00 -4.02 11.71
C GLY A 311 -20.86 -5.28 10.84
N ASP A 312 -19.97 -6.19 11.20
CA ASP A 312 -19.82 -7.49 10.53
C ASP A 312 -20.88 -8.47 11.05
N LEU A 313 -21.56 -9.16 10.14
CA LEU A 313 -22.47 -10.26 10.43
C LEU A 313 -21.65 -11.55 10.46
N GLY A 314 -21.73 -12.27 11.57
CA GLY A 314 -21.12 -13.58 11.74
C GLY A 314 -22.12 -14.66 12.11
N LYS A 315 -21.80 -15.91 11.81
CA LYS A 315 -22.53 -17.10 12.27
C LYS A 315 -21.56 -18.01 13.00
N ILE A 316 -21.94 -18.54 14.15
CA ILE A 316 -21.17 -19.57 14.85
C ILE A 316 -21.78 -20.94 14.50
N ASP A 317 -20.95 -21.94 14.19
CA ASP A 317 -21.42 -23.31 13.96
C ASP A 317 -21.43 -24.17 15.24
N SER A 318 -21.73 -25.46 15.09
CA SER A 318 -21.76 -26.42 16.20
C SER A 318 -20.40 -26.70 16.82
N ASN A 319 -19.31 -26.38 16.11
CA ASN A 319 -17.94 -26.59 16.57
C ASN A 319 -17.36 -25.34 17.26
N GLY A 320 -18.12 -24.25 17.33
CA GLY A 320 -17.68 -22.98 17.90
C GLY A 320 -16.89 -22.12 16.92
N GLU A 321 -16.83 -22.47 15.63
CA GLU A 321 -16.14 -21.69 14.60
C GLU A 321 -17.02 -20.50 14.15
N LEU A 322 -16.41 -19.31 14.06
CA LEU A 322 -17.09 -18.07 13.64
C LEU A 322 -16.88 -17.81 12.14
N TYR A 323 -17.98 -17.80 11.39
CA TYR A 323 -18.02 -17.55 9.95
C TYR A 323 -18.44 -16.12 9.66
N PHE A 324 -17.68 -15.42 8.82
CA PHE A 324 -18.10 -14.13 8.27
C PHE A 324 -19.21 -14.34 7.24
N VAL A 325 -20.34 -13.66 7.41
CA VAL A 325 -21.52 -13.72 6.53
C VAL A 325 -21.62 -12.49 5.63
N GLY A 326 -21.26 -11.31 6.14
CA GLY A 326 -21.41 -10.05 5.43
C GLY A 326 -21.31 -8.85 6.36
N ARG A 327 -21.78 -7.68 5.91
CA ARG A 327 -21.90 -6.47 6.75
C ARG A 327 -23.34 -5.98 6.81
N VAL A 328 -23.70 -5.32 7.91
CA VAL A 328 -24.99 -4.64 8.07
C VAL A 328 -25.04 -3.29 7.35
N ASP A 329 -23.88 -2.71 7.05
CA ASP A 329 -23.72 -1.43 6.36
C ASP A 329 -23.26 -1.61 4.90
N PHE A 330 -23.08 -0.49 4.19
CA PHE A 330 -22.65 -0.47 2.79
C PHE A 330 -21.13 -0.44 2.63
N GLN A 331 -20.38 -0.69 3.69
CA GLN A 331 -18.95 -0.73 3.59
C GLN A 331 -18.52 -1.99 2.83
N ILE A 332 -17.57 -1.83 1.93
CA ILE A 332 -17.08 -2.92 1.10
C ILE A 332 -15.59 -3.18 1.35
N LYS A 333 -15.18 -4.42 1.13
CA LYS A 333 -13.78 -4.76 0.90
C LYS A 333 -13.57 -4.94 -0.60
N LEU A 334 -12.63 -4.18 -1.16
CA LEU A 334 -12.19 -4.26 -2.55
C LEU A 334 -10.71 -4.63 -2.55
N ARG A 335 -10.37 -5.84 -3.00
CA ARG A 335 -8.97 -6.31 -3.10
C ARG A 335 -8.17 -6.16 -1.80
N GLY A 336 -8.80 -6.45 -0.67
CA GLY A 336 -8.22 -6.32 0.68
C GLY A 336 -8.36 -4.94 1.31
N GLN A 337 -8.84 -3.93 0.57
CA GLN A 337 -8.97 -2.56 1.06
C GLN A 337 -10.39 -2.26 1.53
N ARG A 338 -10.51 -1.69 2.72
CA ARG A 338 -11.76 -1.20 3.33
C ARG A 338 -12.15 0.15 2.71
N ILE A 339 -13.29 0.19 2.01
CA ILE A 339 -13.80 1.37 1.31
C ILE A 339 -15.22 1.68 1.79
N GLU A 340 -15.45 2.93 2.21
CA GLU A 340 -16.79 3.46 2.43
C GLU A 340 -17.31 4.08 1.14
N ILE A 341 -18.34 3.46 0.59
CA ILE A 341 -19.01 3.91 -0.64
C ILE A 341 -19.49 5.37 -0.54
N GLY A 342 -19.96 5.78 0.64
CA GLY A 342 -20.45 7.14 0.88
C GLY A 342 -19.39 8.25 0.78
N GLU A 343 -18.10 7.95 1.01
CA GLU A 343 -17.00 8.91 0.80
C GLU A 343 -16.87 9.26 -0.68
N ILE A 344 -16.96 8.24 -1.55
CA ILE A 344 -16.89 8.39 -3.00
C ILE A 344 -18.12 9.13 -3.52
N GLU A 345 -19.33 8.71 -3.11
CA GLU A 345 -20.60 9.34 -3.49
C GLU A 345 -20.59 10.84 -3.14
N ARG A 346 -20.12 11.21 -1.95
CA ARG A 346 -20.04 12.61 -1.51
C ARG A 346 -19.05 13.44 -2.34
N ILE A 347 -17.87 12.90 -2.65
CA ILE A 347 -16.92 13.59 -3.51
C ILE A 347 -17.51 13.82 -4.90
N ILE A 348 -18.20 12.84 -5.47
CA ILE A 348 -18.87 12.95 -6.77
C ILE A 348 -19.97 14.02 -6.75
N LEU A 349 -20.76 14.08 -5.68
CA LEU A 349 -21.81 15.09 -5.51
C LEU A 349 -21.27 16.54 -5.42
N ASN A 350 -19.98 16.72 -5.14
CA ASN A 350 -19.36 18.05 -5.05
C ASN A 350 -18.74 18.54 -6.38
N VAL A 351 -18.70 17.71 -7.42
CA VAL A 351 -17.98 18.04 -8.68
C VAL A 351 -18.66 19.18 -9.43
N SER A 352 -19.98 19.08 -9.64
CA SER A 352 -20.72 20.05 -10.45
C SER A 352 -22.17 20.20 -10.00
N SER A 353 -22.77 21.36 -10.30
CA SER A 353 -24.19 21.63 -10.03
C SER A 353 -25.16 20.74 -10.82
N ASN A 354 -24.66 20.06 -11.85
CA ASN A 354 -25.47 19.23 -12.75
C ASN A 354 -25.58 17.78 -12.26
N VAL A 355 -24.80 17.39 -11.25
CA VAL A 355 -24.92 16.10 -10.58
C VAL A 355 -25.86 16.24 -9.41
N THR A 356 -27.02 15.60 -9.50
CA THR A 356 -28.08 15.71 -8.48
C THR A 356 -28.06 14.56 -7.48
N ASN A 357 -27.55 13.41 -7.90
CA ASN A 357 -27.50 12.21 -7.07
C ASN A 357 -26.40 11.26 -7.57
N CYS A 358 -25.87 10.41 -6.68
CA CYS A 358 -24.85 9.44 -7.02
C CYS A 358 -24.97 8.19 -6.15
N VAL A 359 -24.79 7.02 -6.77
CA VAL A 359 -24.74 5.73 -6.09
C VAL A 359 -23.54 4.96 -6.58
N VAL A 360 -22.68 4.52 -5.66
CA VAL A 360 -21.51 3.70 -5.99
C VAL A 360 -21.73 2.27 -5.52
N ILE A 361 -21.34 1.30 -6.35
CA ILE A 361 -21.41 -0.12 -6.03
C ILE A 361 -20.11 -0.84 -6.34
N LYS A 362 -19.86 -1.93 -5.62
CA LYS A 362 -18.91 -2.97 -6.05
C LYS A 362 -19.62 -3.89 -7.04
N TYR A 363 -19.02 -4.11 -8.20
CA TYR A 363 -19.55 -4.98 -9.24
C TYR A 363 -18.50 -6.01 -9.68
N GLN A 364 -18.94 -7.25 -9.89
CA GLN A 364 -18.20 -8.33 -10.53
C GLN A 364 -19.21 -9.18 -11.31
N GLN A 365 -18.87 -9.61 -12.52
CA GLN A 365 -19.81 -10.35 -13.37
C GLN A 365 -19.91 -11.83 -12.98
N GLN A 366 -18.76 -12.48 -12.75
CA GLN A 366 -18.62 -13.79 -12.12
C GLN A 366 -17.75 -13.73 -10.86
N PRO A 367 -17.80 -14.74 -9.96
CA PRO A 367 -16.96 -14.79 -8.76
C PRO A 367 -15.44 -14.77 -9.03
N GLU A 368 -15.03 -15.35 -10.15
CA GLU A 368 -13.64 -15.37 -10.63
C GLU A 368 -13.24 -14.07 -11.37
N ASP A 369 -14.21 -13.27 -11.79
CA ASP A 369 -13.96 -12.02 -12.49
C ASP A 369 -13.42 -10.95 -11.55
N GLN A 370 -12.83 -9.94 -12.17
CA GLN A 370 -12.31 -8.81 -11.45
C GLN A 370 -13.41 -7.98 -10.76
N GLU A 371 -13.16 -7.58 -9.51
CA GLU A 371 -14.00 -6.60 -8.80
C GLU A 371 -13.76 -5.18 -9.32
N HIS A 372 -14.83 -4.42 -9.53
CA HIS A 372 -14.81 -3.02 -9.98
C HIS A 372 -15.68 -2.12 -9.10
N LEU A 373 -15.35 -0.82 -9.09
CA LEU A 373 -16.22 0.22 -8.56
C LEU A 373 -16.96 0.90 -9.71
N ILE A 374 -18.28 0.99 -9.60
CA ILE A 374 -19.14 1.65 -10.59
C ILE A 374 -19.90 2.76 -9.91
N ALA A 375 -19.78 3.98 -10.45
CA ALA A 375 -20.55 5.14 -10.03
C ALA A 375 -21.71 5.38 -10.99
N TYR A 376 -22.94 5.23 -10.50
CA TYR A 376 -24.13 5.66 -11.22
C TYR A 376 -24.45 7.09 -10.83
N VAL A 377 -24.49 8.00 -11.80
CA VAL A 377 -24.59 9.44 -11.58
C VAL A 377 -25.85 9.96 -12.23
N GLN A 378 -26.69 10.64 -11.44
CA GLN A 378 -27.89 11.28 -11.95
C GLN A 378 -27.58 12.69 -12.41
N SER A 379 -27.82 13.00 -13.68
CA SER A 379 -27.62 14.33 -14.23
C SER A 379 -28.81 14.83 -15.06
N SER A 380 -29.11 16.12 -14.94
CA SER A 380 -30.21 16.79 -15.65
C SER A 380 -29.91 17.12 -17.13
N SER A 381 -28.70 16.83 -17.61
CA SER A 381 -28.21 17.13 -18.96
C SER A 381 -27.68 15.88 -19.67
N SER A 382 -28.57 14.92 -19.94
CA SER A 382 -28.35 13.59 -20.51
C SER A 382 -28.29 13.54 -22.05
N SER A 383 -27.65 14.52 -22.70
CA SER A 383 -27.31 14.38 -24.13
C SER A 383 -25.95 13.69 -24.26
N SER A 384 -25.77 12.84 -25.28
CA SER A 384 -24.58 11.97 -25.42
C SER A 384 -23.25 12.72 -25.40
N ASN A 385 -23.19 13.93 -25.98
CA ASN A 385 -21.98 14.77 -25.94
C ASN A 385 -21.72 15.40 -24.56
N ASN A 386 -22.76 15.64 -23.76
CA ASN A 386 -22.61 16.16 -22.40
C ASN A 386 -22.21 15.05 -21.41
N GLU A 387 -22.61 13.80 -21.65
CA GLU A 387 -22.26 12.66 -20.78
C GLU A 387 -20.75 12.45 -20.69
N MET A 388 -20.02 12.48 -21.82
CA MET A 388 -18.57 12.29 -21.82
C MET A 388 -17.84 13.40 -21.07
N ILE A 389 -18.25 14.67 -21.28
CA ILE A 389 -17.70 15.82 -20.57
C ILE A 389 -17.90 15.66 -19.06
N ILE A 390 -19.10 15.25 -18.64
CA ILE A 390 -19.42 15.00 -17.23
C ILE A 390 -18.54 13.87 -16.69
N ILE A 391 -18.38 12.75 -17.40
CA ILE A 391 -17.55 11.62 -16.96
C ILE A 391 -16.08 12.03 -16.79
N GLU A 392 -15.54 12.81 -17.72
CA GLU A 392 -14.16 13.32 -17.63
C GLU A 392 -13.97 14.26 -16.44
N GLU A 393 -14.91 15.19 -16.23
CA GLU A 393 -14.91 16.10 -15.09
C GLU A 393 -14.98 15.34 -13.75
N LEU A 394 -15.90 14.38 -13.65
CA LEU A 394 -16.06 13.49 -12.49
C LEU A 394 -14.78 12.71 -12.19
N LYS A 395 -14.18 12.11 -13.22
CA LYS A 395 -12.95 11.33 -13.06
C LYS A 395 -11.80 12.23 -12.61
N HIS A 396 -11.64 13.40 -13.24
CA HIS A 396 -10.60 14.36 -12.89
C HIS A 396 -10.75 14.84 -11.44
N TYR A 397 -11.96 15.20 -11.02
CA TYR A 397 -12.22 15.64 -9.65
C TYR A 397 -11.99 14.52 -8.64
N CYS A 398 -12.44 13.29 -8.92
CA CYS A 398 -12.15 12.13 -8.06
C CYS A 398 -10.63 11.93 -7.89
N GLN A 399 -9.83 12.08 -8.95
CA GLN A 399 -8.38 11.98 -8.89
C GLN A 399 -7.71 13.06 -8.02
N GLN A 400 -8.36 14.21 -7.82
CA GLN A 400 -7.85 15.29 -6.97
C GLN A 400 -8.11 15.07 -5.47
N TYR A 401 -9.13 14.29 -5.09
CA TYR A 401 -9.58 14.20 -3.69
C TYR A 401 -9.63 12.78 -3.13
N LEU A 402 -9.68 11.76 -3.98
CA LEU A 402 -9.74 10.36 -3.56
C LEU A 402 -8.39 9.66 -3.77
N PRO A 403 -8.02 8.74 -2.87
CA PRO A 403 -6.98 7.76 -3.18
C PRO A 403 -7.38 6.98 -4.43
N LEU A 404 -6.38 6.64 -5.24
CA LEU A 404 -6.55 5.93 -6.51
C LEU A 404 -7.47 4.70 -6.42
N TYR A 405 -7.37 3.90 -5.35
CA TYR A 405 -8.16 2.68 -5.17
C TYR A 405 -9.64 2.93 -4.85
N MET A 406 -10.01 4.16 -4.48
CA MET A 406 -11.40 4.58 -4.24
C MET A 406 -12.03 5.21 -5.48
N ILE A 407 -11.25 5.50 -6.53
CA ILE A 407 -11.78 6.10 -7.76
C ILE A 407 -12.59 5.05 -8.51
N PRO A 408 -13.86 5.32 -8.86
CA PRO A 408 -14.66 4.42 -9.68
C PRO A 408 -13.94 4.07 -10.98
N THR A 409 -13.98 2.79 -11.36
CA THR A 409 -13.47 2.32 -12.65
C THR A 409 -14.34 2.86 -13.78
N TRP A 410 -15.66 2.90 -13.54
CA TRP A 410 -16.65 3.35 -14.52
C TRP A 410 -17.66 4.30 -13.91
N PHE A 411 -18.12 5.22 -14.74
CA PHE A 411 -19.19 6.17 -14.46
C PHE A 411 -20.32 5.93 -15.47
N ILE A 412 -21.54 5.75 -14.98
CA ILE A 412 -22.74 5.54 -15.79
C ILE A 412 -23.67 6.70 -15.48
N VAL A 413 -23.87 7.58 -16.47
CA VAL A 413 -24.78 8.72 -16.35
C VAL A 413 -26.20 8.25 -16.64
N LEU A 414 -27.13 8.62 -15.77
CA LEU A 414 -28.55 8.30 -15.89
C LEU A 414 -29.37 9.59 -15.75
N GLU A 415 -30.50 9.66 -16.46
CA GLU A 415 -31.49 10.72 -16.23
C GLU A 415 -32.10 10.62 -14.83
N GLN A 416 -32.34 9.39 -14.38
CA GLN A 416 -32.94 9.12 -13.08
C GLN A 416 -32.41 7.82 -12.49
N LEU A 417 -32.08 7.84 -11.20
CA LEU A 417 -31.76 6.61 -10.47
C LEU A 417 -33.02 5.80 -10.18
N PRO A 418 -32.98 4.46 -10.29
CA PRO A 418 -34.10 3.62 -9.92
C PRO A 418 -34.36 3.74 -8.42
N LEU A 419 -35.61 4.03 -8.04
CA LEU A 419 -36.03 4.16 -6.65
C LEU A 419 -36.93 2.98 -6.26
N ASN A 420 -36.90 2.60 -4.98
CA ASN A 420 -37.85 1.66 -4.40
C ASN A 420 -39.16 2.39 -4.01
N THR A 421 -40.15 1.63 -3.54
CA THR A 421 -41.45 2.16 -3.09
C THR A 421 -41.35 3.19 -1.96
N ASN A 422 -40.23 3.22 -1.23
CA ASN A 422 -39.96 4.18 -0.15
C ASN A 422 -39.12 5.39 -0.63
N GLY A 423 -38.93 5.56 -1.94
CA GLY A 423 -38.17 6.67 -2.51
C GLY A 423 -36.65 6.60 -2.29
N LYS A 424 -36.11 5.47 -1.79
CA LYS A 424 -34.66 5.23 -1.69
C LYS A 424 -34.15 4.55 -2.96
N VAL A 425 -32.89 4.75 -3.31
CA VAL A 425 -32.30 4.09 -4.49
C VAL A 425 -32.40 2.56 -4.38
N ASN A 426 -32.96 1.94 -5.42
CA ASN A 426 -33.04 0.50 -5.56
C ASN A 426 -31.79 -0.04 -6.28
N ARG A 427 -30.74 -0.35 -5.50
CA ARG A 427 -29.46 -0.86 -6.02
C ARG A 427 -29.59 -2.14 -6.87
N LYS A 428 -30.62 -2.97 -6.62
CA LYS A 428 -30.85 -4.21 -7.38
C LYS A 428 -31.41 -3.97 -8.79
N GLN A 429 -31.96 -2.78 -9.03
CA GLN A 429 -32.51 -2.38 -10.33
C GLN A 429 -31.58 -1.44 -11.11
N LEU A 430 -30.36 -1.21 -10.61
CA LEU A 430 -29.36 -0.47 -11.37
C LEU A 430 -29.08 -1.22 -12.69
N PRO A 431 -28.96 -0.49 -13.81
CA PRO A 431 -28.69 -1.11 -15.09
C PRO A 431 -27.35 -1.84 -15.02
N LYS A 432 -27.32 -3.08 -15.48
CA LYS A 432 -26.07 -3.83 -15.55
C LYS A 432 -25.13 -3.08 -16.50
N PRO A 433 -23.87 -2.85 -16.11
CA PRO A 433 -22.91 -2.21 -16.99
C PRO A 433 -22.74 -3.06 -18.25
N ASP A 434 -22.93 -2.47 -19.42
CA ASP A 434 -22.59 -3.09 -20.69
C ASP A 434 -21.19 -2.60 -21.11
N PHE A 435 -20.20 -3.47 -20.90
CA PHE A 435 -18.79 -3.15 -21.16
C PHE A 435 -18.46 -3.10 -22.66
N SER A 436 -19.32 -3.64 -23.53
CA SER A 436 -19.11 -3.68 -24.97
C SER A 436 -19.37 -2.33 -25.66
N HIS A 437 -20.34 -1.56 -25.15
CA HIS A 437 -20.64 -0.21 -25.64
C HIS A 437 -19.60 0.83 -25.19
N LEU A 438 -19.02 0.69 -23.99
CA LEU A 438 -17.98 1.57 -23.47
C LEU A 438 -16.64 1.44 -24.22
N THR A 439 -16.33 0.23 -24.72
CA THR A 439 -15.17 -0.04 -25.60
C THR A 439 -15.42 0.43 -27.04
N GLN A 440 -16.64 0.29 -27.56
CA GLN A 440 -16.99 0.75 -28.92
C GLN A 440 -17.11 2.27 -29.05
N GLN A 441 -17.58 3.00 -28.03
CA GLN A 441 -17.71 4.46 -28.10
C GLN A 441 -16.36 5.19 -28.07
N GLN A 442 -15.34 4.65 -27.41
CA GLN A 442 -13.97 5.17 -27.52
C GLN A 442 -13.23 4.73 -28.80
N ALA A 443 -13.68 3.65 -29.43
CA ALA A 443 -13.19 3.21 -30.74
C ALA A 443 -13.77 4.04 -31.92
N ASN A 444 -14.90 4.73 -31.71
CA ASN A 444 -15.56 5.51 -32.77
C ASN A 444 -15.12 6.98 -32.83
N ASP A 445 -14.56 7.55 -31.76
CA ASP A 445 -14.17 8.99 -31.74
C ASP A 445 -12.68 9.23 -32.07
N HIS A 446 -11.90 8.16 -32.20
CA HIS A 446 -10.55 8.19 -32.74
C HIS A 446 -10.41 7.01 -33.70
N HIS A 447 -9.87 7.23 -34.90
CA HIS A 447 -9.33 6.16 -35.73
C HIS A 447 -8.66 5.14 -34.79
N VAL A 448 -9.12 3.88 -34.83
CA VAL A 448 -8.47 2.79 -34.10
C VAL A 448 -7.08 2.71 -34.69
N ASP A 449 -6.12 3.41 -34.07
CA ASP A 449 -4.73 3.37 -34.46
C ASP A 449 -4.31 1.91 -34.30
N GLU A 450 -4.18 1.18 -35.42
CA GLU A 450 -3.79 -0.21 -35.39
C GLU A 450 -2.36 -0.32 -34.83
N PRO A 451 -2.06 -1.32 -33.97
CA PRO A 451 -0.72 -1.51 -33.44
C PRO A 451 0.28 -1.66 -34.59
N ASN A 452 1.32 -0.82 -34.61
CA ASN A 452 2.29 -0.79 -35.70
C ASN A 452 3.69 -1.20 -35.19
N GLY A 453 4.14 -2.37 -35.63
CA GLY A 453 5.41 -2.96 -35.23
C GLY A 453 5.27 -4.04 -34.16
N GLU A 454 6.26 -4.92 -34.08
CA GLU A 454 6.20 -6.17 -33.30
C GLU A 454 5.86 -5.94 -31.82
N MET A 455 6.50 -4.95 -31.18
CA MET A 455 6.26 -4.63 -29.77
C MET A 455 4.84 -4.11 -29.52
N GLU A 456 4.29 -3.29 -30.42
CA GLU A 456 2.94 -2.75 -30.28
C GLU A 456 1.90 -3.86 -30.42
N ILE A 457 2.09 -4.76 -31.38
CA ILE A 457 1.22 -5.92 -31.62
C ILE A 457 1.23 -6.84 -30.39
N GLU A 458 2.41 -7.13 -29.84
CA GLU A 458 2.54 -8.02 -28.69
C GLU A 458 1.89 -7.43 -27.43
N ILE A 459 2.15 -6.15 -27.13
CA ILE A 459 1.57 -5.48 -25.97
C ILE A 459 0.06 -5.34 -26.12
N HIS A 460 -0.43 -4.99 -27.30
CA HIS A 460 -1.85 -4.91 -27.59
C HIS A 460 -2.55 -6.24 -27.35
N ALA A 461 -2.01 -7.34 -27.90
CA ALA A 461 -2.55 -8.69 -27.71
C ALA A 461 -2.55 -9.11 -26.23
N LEU A 462 -1.53 -8.72 -25.47
CA LEU A 462 -1.46 -8.99 -24.04
C LEU A 462 -2.53 -8.22 -23.25
N TRP A 463 -2.76 -6.95 -23.57
CA TRP A 463 -3.82 -6.14 -22.95
C TRP A 463 -5.20 -6.72 -23.23
N CYS A 464 -5.49 -7.03 -24.49
CA CYS A 464 -6.75 -7.67 -24.89
C CYS A 464 -7.00 -8.96 -24.10
N ARG A 465 -5.97 -9.82 -23.97
CA ARG A 465 -6.06 -11.06 -23.19
C ARG A 465 -6.30 -10.81 -21.70
N LEU A 466 -5.53 -9.92 -21.08
CA LEU A 466 -5.61 -9.65 -19.63
C LEU A 466 -6.92 -8.95 -19.23
N LEU A 467 -7.42 -8.06 -20.10
CA LEU A 467 -8.66 -7.34 -19.88
C LEU A 467 -9.90 -8.10 -20.39
N SER A 468 -9.69 -9.22 -21.10
CA SER A 468 -10.76 -10.00 -21.75
C SER A 468 -11.61 -9.15 -22.70
N ILE A 469 -10.92 -8.36 -23.54
CA ILE A 469 -11.51 -7.47 -24.55
C ILE A 469 -10.97 -7.87 -25.92
N ASP A 470 -11.84 -7.91 -26.93
CA ASP A 470 -11.47 -8.34 -28.28
C ASP A 470 -10.49 -7.38 -28.97
N THR A 471 -10.76 -6.07 -28.91
CA THR A 471 -9.93 -5.04 -29.54
C THR A 471 -9.90 -3.76 -28.71
N LEU A 472 -8.71 -3.15 -28.60
CA LEU A 472 -8.50 -1.89 -27.89
C LEU A 472 -7.88 -0.83 -28.82
N SER A 473 -8.22 0.44 -28.64
CA SER A 473 -7.45 1.54 -29.22
C SER A 473 -6.09 1.66 -28.52
N MET A 474 -5.03 1.99 -29.26
CA MET A 474 -3.68 2.18 -28.70
C MET A 474 -3.62 3.30 -27.64
N LYS A 475 -4.58 4.24 -27.68
CA LYS A 475 -4.72 5.34 -26.70
C LYS A 475 -5.70 5.02 -25.57
N SER A 476 -6.25 3.80 -25.52
CA SER A 476 -7.18 3.40 -24.45
C SER A 476 -6.47 3.41 -23.11
N ASN A 477 -7.11 4.04 -22.12
CA ASN A 477 -6.58 4.07 -20.75
C ASN A 477 -6.81 2.70 -20.07
N PHE A 478 -5.73 2.03 -19.68
CA PHE A 478 -5.68 0.73 -19.02
C PHE A 478 -6.71 0.60 -17.91
N PHE A 479 -6.75 1.57 -16.98
CA PHE A 479 -7.63 1.53 -15.82
C PHE A 479 -9.09 1.78 -16.21
N SER A 480 -9.34 2.65 -17.20
CA SER A 480 -10.69 2.82 -17.75
C SER A 480 -11.21 1.54 -18.41
N MET A 481 -10.32 0.75 -19.02
CA MET A 481 -10.67 -0.52 -19.66
C MET A 481 -10.83 -1.68 -18.66
N GLY A 482 -10.86 -1.38 -17.35
CA GLY A 482 -10.95 -2.40 -16.32
C GLY A 482 -9.61 -2.88 -15.80
N GLY A 483 -8.49 -2.30 -16.23
CA GLY A 483 -7.18 -2.58 -15.67
C GLY A 483 -7.08 -2.22 -14.18
N ASN A 484 -6.23 -2.94 -13.45
CA ASN A 484 -5.96 -2.65 -12.05
C ASN A 484 -4.50 -2.90 -11.68
N SER A 485 -4.13 -2.66 -10.42
CA SER A 485 -2.76 -2.89 -9.95
C SER A 485 -2.29 -4.34 -10.15
N LEU A 486 -3.17 -5.34 -10.01
CA LEU A 486 -2.84 -6.75 -10.22
C LEU A 486 -2.56 -7.05 -11.70
N LEU A 487 -3.43 -6.63 -12.62
CA LEU A 487 -3.24 -6.79 -14.05
C LEU A 487 -2.04 -5.97 -14.55
N LEU A 488 -1.82 -4.78 -14.00
CA LEU A 488 -0.64 -3.96 -14.32
C LEU A 488 0.65 -4.63 -13.83
N MET A 489 0.61 -5.31 -12.68
CA MET A 489 1.72 -6.14 -12.21
C MET A 489 1.97 -7.31 -13.17
N LYS A 490 0.93 -7.97 -13.67
CA LYS A 490 1.06 -9.02 -14.70
C LYS A 490 1.71 -8.47 -15.98
N LEU A 491 1.27 -7.31 -16.46
CA LEU A 491 1.89 -6.61 -17.59
C LEU A 491 3.36 -6.32 -17.32
N TYR A 492 3.67 -5.73 -16.17
CA TYR A 492 5.03 -5.37 -15.80
C TYR A 492 5.97 -6.58 -15.79
N ASN A 493 5.55 -7.68 -15.15
CA ASN A 493 6.35 -8.91 -15.10
C ASN A 493 6.55 -9.50 -16.51
N TYR A 494 5.51 -9.50 -17.35
CA TYR A 494 5.63 -9.95 -18.73
C TYR A 494 6.61 -9.07 -19.53
N TYR A 495 6.53 -7.74 -19.41
CA TYR A 495 7.43 -6.84 -20.12
C TYR A 495 8.90 -7.06 -19.71
N LEU A 496 9.15 -7.28 -18.42
CA LEU A 496 10.50 -7.58 -17.92
C LEU A 496 11.04 -8.89 -18.51
N SER A 497 10.24 -9.95 -18.51
CA SER A 497 10.67 -11.26 -19.03
C SER A 497 10.85 -11.26 -20.55
N THR A 498 9.91 -10.67 -21.28
CA THR A 498 9.86 -10.72 -22.75
C THR A 498 10.88 -9.80 -23.38
N PHE A 499 11.01 -8.57 -22.89
CA PHE A 499 11.89 -7.56 -23.49
C PHE A 499 13.27 -7.48 -22.83
N SER A 500 13.59 -8.39 -21.89
CA SER A 500 14.89 -8.43 -21.19
C SER A 500 15.29 -7.09 -20.56
N LEU A 501 14.32 -6.40 -19.97
CA LEU A 501 14.48 -5.04 -19.48
C LEU A 501 15.12 -5.00 -18.09
N ASN A 502 16.00 -4.02 -17.87
CA ASN A 502 16.53 -3.77 -16.54
C ASN A 502 15.48 -3.08 -15.65
N GLN A 503 15.16 -3.69 -14.51
CA GLN A 503 14.22 -3.20 -13.50
C GLN A 503 14.62 -1.84 -12.89
N GLN A 504 15.88 -1.43 -13.01
CA GLN A 504 16.34 -0.10 -12.60
C GLN A 504 15.92 1.00 -13.59
N ILE A 505 15.58 0.64 -14.82
CA ILE A 505 15.27 1.59 -15.91
C ILE A 505 13.75 1.77 -16.05
N ILE A 506 12.98 0.69 -15.87
CA ILE A 506 11.51 0.73 -15.89
C ILE A 506 10.94 0.16 -14.59
N ASN A 507 10.13 0.96 -13.90
CA ASN A 507 9.44 0.53 -12.68
C ASN A 507 7.91 0.58 -12.85
N ILE A 508 7.22 -0.16 -12.01
CA ILE A 508 5.75 -0.26 -12.09
C ILE A 508 5.04 1.08 -11.87
N ALA A 509 5.62 2.00 -11.10
CA ALA A 509 5.03 3.33 -10.90
C ALA A 509 5.02 4.16 -12.19
N MET A 510 5.99 3.96 -13.09
CA MET A 510 6.00 4.57 -14.42
C MET A 510 4.83 4.05 -15.27
N LEU A 511 4.62 2.72 -15.28
CA LEU A 511 3.45 2.10 -15.94
C LEU A 511 2.12 2.45 -15.29
N PHE A 512 2.14 2.92 -14.04
CA PHE A 512 0.94 3.41 -13.36
C PHE A 512 0.58 4.81 -13.84
N LYS A 513 1.58 5.68 -14.01
CA LYS A 513 1.41 7.04 -14.51
C LYS A 513 1.06 7.07 -16.00
N GLN A 514 1.71 6.21 -16.76
CA GLN A 514 1.49 6.04 -18.18
C GLN A 514 0.47 4.94 -18.36
N SER A 515 -0.70 5.28 -18.84
CA SER A 515 -1.87 4.41 -18.73
C SER A 515 -2.37 3.95 -20.09
N THR A 516 -1.66 4.20 -21.18
CA THR A 516 -2.04 3.76 -22.53
C THR A 516 -0.98 2.84 -23.14
N ILE A 517 -1.36 2.07 -24.17
CA ILE A 517 -0.43 1.18 -24.88
C ILE A 517 0.69 2.00 -25.53
N VAL A 518 0.38 3.12 -26.18
CA VAL A 518 1.38 4.01 -26.80
C VAL A 518 2.42 4.47 -25.79
N GLU A 519 1.98 4.89 -24.60
CA GLU A 519 2.89 5.35 -23.56
C GLU A 519 3.76 4.19 -23.03
N HIS A 520 3.16 3.03 -22.76
CA HIS A 520 3.91 1.83 -22.34
C HIS A 520 4.98 1.45 -23.37
N VAL A 521 4.61 1.38 -24.65
CA VAL A 521 5.55 1.12 -25.75
C VAL A 521 6.69 2.12 -25.75
N GLN A 522 6.39 3.42 -25.57
CA GLN A 522 7.41 4.46 -25.55
C GLN A 522 8.36 4.32 -24.34
N LEU A 523 7.86 3.95 -23.15
CA LEU A 523 8.71 3.62 -22.01
C LEU A 523 9.64 2.46 -22.30
N LEU A 524 9.11 1.38 -22.89
CA LEU A 524 9.87 0.18 -23.18
C LEU A 524 10.95 0.45 -24.24
N LYS A 525 10.61 1.17 -25.32
CA LYS A 525 11.58 1.63 -26.35
C LYS A 525 12.70 2.46 -25.72
N ASN A 526 12.36 3.43 -24.87
CA ASN A 526 13.34 4.25 -24.16
C ASN A 526 14.23 3.43 -23.21
N ALA A 527 13.64 2.43 -22.54
CA ALA A 527 14.37 1.57 -21.62
C ALA A 527 15.37 0.65 -22.34
N LEU A 528 14.98 0.09 -23.49
CA LEU A 528 15.87 -0.69 -24.36
C LEU A 528 17.06 0.13 -24.85
N LEU A 529 16.83 1.36 -25.30
CA LEU A 529 17.91 2.26 -25.75
C LEU A 529 18.93 2.54 -24.64
N LYS A 530 18.47 2.74 -23.40
CA LYS A 530 19.36 2.93 -22.25
C LYS A 530 20.15 1.68 -21.89
N THR A 531 19.51 0.50 -21.97
CA THR A 531 20.16 -0.78 -21.69
C THR A 531 21.30 -1.05 -22.68
N VAL A 532 21.13 -0.67 -23.95
CA VAL A 532 22.18 -0.79 -25.00
C VAL A 532 23.34 0.18 -24.77
N ASN A 533 23.08 1.40 -24.28
CA ASN A 533 24.13 2.39 -24.05
C ASN A 533 25.01 2.09 -22.83
N ASP A 534 24.48 1.47 -21.78
CA ASP A 534 25.27 1.05 -20.60
C ASP A 534 26.23 -0.12 -20.93
N THR A 535 25.97 -0.89 -21.99
CA THR A 535 26.89 -1.94 -22.48
C THR A 535 28.12 -1.41 -23.22
N PHE A 536 28.19 -0.11 -23.55
CA PHE A 536 29.33 0.48 -24.27
C PHE A 536 29.98 1.63 -23.50
N VAL A 537 30.57 1.33 -22.33
CA VAL A 537 31.61 2.19 -21.75
C VAL A 537 32.94 1.42 -21.78
N VAL A 538 33.61 1.44 -22.93
CA VAL A 538 35.04 1.08 -22.98
C VAL A 538 35.81 2.31 -22.51
N GLN A 539 36.37 2.25 -21.30
CA GLN A 539 37.40 3.21 -20.90
C GLN A 539 38.50 3.19 -21.96
N GLN A 540 38.89 4.36 -22.49
CA GLN A 540 40.02 4.49 -23.40
C GLN A 540 41.29 3.95 -22.72
N GLN A 541 41.57 2.65 -22.88
CA GLN A 541 42.90 2.12 -22.67
C GLN A 541 43.73 2.51 -23.90
N GLN A 542 44.91 3.10 -23.67
CA GLN A 542 45.91 3.28 -24.71
C GLN A 542 46.33 1.91 -25.24
N TRP A 543 45.83 1.55 -26.42
CA TRP A 543 46.26 0.35 -27.12
C TRP A 543 47.69 0.56 -27.62
N LYS A 544 48.65 -0.20 -27.07
CA LYS A 544 49.96 -0.36 -27.71
C LYS A 544 49.82 -1.37 -28.86
N PRO A 545 50.25 -1.04 -30.08
CA PRO A 545 50.22 -2.01 -31.17
C PRO A 545 51.12 -3.20 -30.84
N LEU A 546 50.57 -4.41 -31.00
CA LEU A 546 51.32 -5.65 -30.94
C LEU A 546 52.23 -5.74 -32.18
N ASN A 547 53.54 -5.77 -31.97
CA ASN A 547 54.51 -6.10 -33.02
C ASN A 547 54.30 -7.56 -33.42
N ILE A 548 53.65 -7.78 -34.56
CA ILE A 548 53.54 -9.08 -35.21
C ILE A 548 54.87 -9.35 -35.91
N THR A 549 55.84 -9.85 -35.13
CA THR A 549 57.01 -10.57 -35.62
C THR A 549 57.41 -11.60 -34.60
N GLN A 550 56.71 -12.74 -34.63
CA GLN A 550 57.26 -14.09 -34.46
C GLN A 550 56.10 -15.09 -34.53
N GLY A 551 55.79 -15.50 -35.76
CA GLY A 551 55.04 -16.73 -35.97
C GLY A 551 55.93 -17.93 -35.65
N LYS A 552 55.34 -18.95 -35.05
CA LYS A 552 55.46 -20.34 -35.49
C LYS A 552 54.22 -21.11 -35.02
N LEU A 553 53.79 -21.97 -35.94
CA LEU A 553 52.59 -22.80 -35.99
C LEU A 553 52.29 -23.60 -34.72
#